data_AF-A0A934H4N8-F1
#
_entry.id   AF-A0A934H4N8-F1
#
_cell.length_a   1.000
_cell.length_b   1.000
_cell.length_c   1.000
_cell.angle_alpha   90.00
_cell.angle_beta   90.00
_cell.angle_gamma   90.00
#
_symmetry.space_group_name_H-M   'P 1'
#
loop_
_entity.id
_entity.type
_entity.pdbx_description
1 polymer ?
#
loop_
_entity_poly.entity_id
_entity_poly.type
_entity_poly.pdbx_seq_one_letter_code
_entity_poly.pdbx_strand_id
1 'polypeptide(L)' 'MQEQPCPKCNQPMDEGAVSASDRIGYVSQKQTGVFRTVTQIRQARACPNCGYVEMYLDPKELKKNIG' A
#
# COMPACT_ATOMS: atom_id res chain seq x y z
N MET A 1 8.64 17.60 -1.74
CA MET A 1 8.07 16.63 -0.78
C MET A 1 9.25 16.04 -0.02
N GLN A 2 9.17 15.86 1.30
CA GLN A 2 10.28 15.24 2.04
C GLN A 2 10.34 13.76 1.67
N GLU A 3 11.44 13.33 1.07
CA GLU A 3 11.68 11.93 0.76
C GLU A 3 11.80 11.16 2.07
N GLN A 4 10.78 10.36 2.41
CA GLN A 4 10.82 9.58 3.63
C GLN A 4 11.75 8.37 3.44
N PRO A 5 12.77 8.17 4.28
CA PRO A 5 13.68 7.04 4.15
C PRO A 5 12.97 5.71 4.44
N CYS A 6 13.58 4.61 4.02
CA CYS A 6 13.08 3.27 4.28
C CYS A 6 12.95 3.00 5.78
N PRO A 7 11.78 2.60 6.30
CA PRO A 7 11.58 2.37 7.73
C PRO A 7 12.31 1.13 8.26
N LYS A 8 12.95 0.33 7.39
CA LYS A 8 13.71 -0.87 7.77
C LYS A 8 15.21 -0.67 7.84
N CYS A 9 15.78 0.15 6.95
CA CYS A 9 17.25 0.35 6.87
C CYS A 9 17.67 1.82 6.77
N ASN A 10 16.72 2.76 6.84
CA ASN A 10 16.95 4.20 6.79
C ASN A 10 17.63 4.72 5.50
N GLN A 11 17.61 3.93 4.43
CA GLN A 11 18.14 4.32 3.11
C GLN A 11 17.06 4.96 2.23
N PRO A 12 17.44 5.72 1.18
CA PRO A 12 16.49 6.24 0.20
C PRO A 12 15.61 5.14 -0.41
N MET A 13 14.39 5.51 -0.80
CA MET A 13 13.43 4.63 -1.49
C MET A 13 13.10 5.19 -2.86
N ASP A 14 12.92 4.28 -3.82
CA ASP A 14 12.48 4.58 -5.17
C ASP A 14 10.95 4.66 -5.23
N GLU A 15 10.43 5.60 -6.01
CA GLU A 15 8.99 5.78 -6.21
C GLU A 15 8.51 5.02 -7.45
N GLY A 16 7.36 4.36 -7.34
CA GLY A 16 6.79 3.62 -8.47
C GLY A 16 5.34 3.22 -8.28
N ALA A 17 4.93 2.25 -9.08
CA ALA A 17 3.59 1.66 -9.03
C ALA A 17 3.69 0.14 -9.00
N VAL A 18 2.67 -0.48 -8.43
CA VAL A 18 2.54 -1.94 -8.49
C VAL A 18 2.07 -2.31 -9.91
N SER A 19 2.87 -3.09 -10.63
CA SER A 19 2.51 -3.63 -11.94
C SER A 19 1.98 -5.05 -11.79
N ALA A 20 0.69 -5.25 -12.05
CA ALA A 20 0.06 -6.56 -12.06
C ALA A 20 -1.01 -6.65 -13.15
N SER A 21 -1.25 -7.86 -13.64
CA SER A 21 -2.32 -8.11 -14.62
C SER A 21 -3.71 -7.96 -14.01
N ASP A 22 -3.84 -8.23 -12.70
CA ASP A 22 -5.04 -8.09 -11.92
C ASP A 22 -4.95 -6.93 -10.91
N ARG A 23 -6.11 -6.53 -10.38
CA ARG A 23 -6.20 -5.50 -9.33
C ARG A 23 -5.58 -6.01 -8.03
N ILE A 24 -4.49 -5.38 -7.61
CA ILE A 24 -3.92 -5.59 -6.28
C ILE A 24 -4.57 -4.61 -5.30
N GLY A 25 -4.90 -5.11 -4.10
CA GLY A 25 -5.51 -4.28 -3.08
C GLY A 25 -5.45 -4.90 -1.70
N TYR A 26 -5.87 -4.11 -0.72
CA TYR A 26 -5.89 -4.48 0.68
C TYR A 26 -7.31 -4.85 1.13
N VAL A 27 -7.42 -5.94 1.88
CA VAL A 27 -8.64 -6.37 2.54
C VAL A 27 -8.40 -6.34 4.04
N SER A 28 -9.15 -5.50 4.76
CA SER A 28 -8.98 -5.39 6.21
C SER A 28 -9.63 -6.55 6.93
N GLN A 29 -8.96 -7.06 7.98
CA GLN A 29 -9.55 -8.04 8.89
C GLN A 29 -10.72 -7.46 9.72
N LYS A 30 -10.86 -6.12 9.78
CA LYS A 30 -12.01 -5.47 10.42
C LYS A 30 -13.33 -5.66 9.66
N GLN A 31 -13.26 -6.08 8.39
CA GLN A 31 -14.45 -6.40 7.61
C GLN A 31 -14.98 -7.77 8.03
N THR A 32 -16.05 -7.77 8.81
CA THR A 32 -16.66 -8.98 9.40
C THR A 32 -17.79 -9.59 8.55
N GLY A 33 -18.22 -8.92 7.48
CA GLY A 33 -19.28 -9.38 6.58
C GLY A 33 -18.84 -10.42 5.56
N VAL A 34 -19.83 -11.11 4.96
CA VAL A 34 -19.63 -12.11 3.88
C VAL A 34 -19.01 -11.46 2.63
N PHE A 35 -19.35 -10.19 2.36
CA PHE A 35 -18.76 -9.40 1.30
C PHE A 35 -17.61 -8.56 1.84
N ARG A 36 -16.39 -8.85 1.39
CA ARG A 36 -15.21 -8.04 1.67
C ARG A 36 -14.93 -7.11 0.51
N THR A 37 -14.72 -5.83 0.83
CA THR A 37 -14.41 -4.80 -0.14
C THR A 37 -12.90 -4.58 -0.19
N VAL A 38 -12.33 -4.76 -1.38
CA VAL A 38 -10.92 -4.50 -1.65
C VAL A 38 -10.69 -3.00 -1.76
N THR A 39 -9.68 -2.48 -1.05
CA THR A 39 -9.20 -1.10 -1.23
C THR A 39 -8.04 -1.12 -2.21
N GLN A 40 -8.11 -0.37 -3.30
CA GLN A 40 -7.07 -0.42 -4.34
C GLN A 40 -5.74 0.19 -3.88
N ILE A 41 -4.63 -0.48 -4.22
CA ILE A 41 -3.28 0.08 -4.08
C ILE A 41 -2.92 0.78 -5.40
N ARG A 42 -2.56 2.06 -5.34
CA ARG A 42 -2.28 2.87 -6.55
C ARG A 42 -0.83 3.34 -6.66
N GLN A 43 -0.13 3.42 -5.54
CA GLN A 43 1.24 3.91 -5.48
C GLN A 43 2.06 3.01 -4.56
N ALA A 44 3.34 2.87 -4.86
CA ALA A 44 4.26 2.12 -4.02
C ALA A 44 5.64 2.78 -4.01
N ARG A 45 6.41 2.47 -2.99
CA ARG A 45 7.83 2.80 -2.90
C ARG A 45 8.61 1.55 -2.58
N ALA A 46 9.74 1.36 -3.24
CA ALA A 46 10.60 0.20 -3.04
C ALA A 46 11.97 0.64 -2.53
N CYS A 47 12.47 -0.03 -1.49
CA CYS A 47 13.83 0.17 -1.03
C CYS A 47 14.77 -0.75 -1.81
N PRO A 48 15.68 -0.23 -2.65
CA PRO A 48 16.58 -1.06 -3.43
C PRO A 48 17.63 -1.77 -2.56
N ASN A 49 17.88 -1.29 -1.34
CA ASN A 49 18.91 -1.83 -0.45
C ASN A 49 18.44 -3.05 0.35
N CYS A 50 17.19 -3.06 0.81
CA CYS A 50 16.69 -4.14 1.68
C CYS A 50 15.41 -4.82 1.18
N GLY A 51 14.92 -4.46 -0.01
CA GLY A 51 13.73 -5.05 -0.64
C GLY A 51 12.40 -4.72 0.04
N TYR A 52 12.39 -3.81 1.02
CA TYR A 52 11.15 -3.37 1.66
C TYR A 52 10.30 -2.58 0.67
N VAL A 53 9.02 -2.92 0.57
CA VAL A 53 8.04 -2.22 -0.28
C VAL A 53 6.96 -1.61 0.61
N GLU A 54 6.76 -0.31 0.47
CA GLU A 54 5.65 0.43 1.05
C GLU A 54 4.56 0.64 0.00
N MET A 55 3.31 0.38 0.34
CA MET A 55 2.17 0.50 -0.59
C MET A 55 1.14 1.46 -0.01
N TYR A 56 0.61 2.34 -0.86
CA TYR A 56 -0.32 3.39 -0.46
C TYR A 56 -1.75 3.08 -0.91
N LEU A 57 -2.68 3.28 0.02
CA LEU A 57 -4.12 3.17 -0.17
C LEU A 57 -4.74 4.57 -0.09
N ASP A 58 -5.87 4.80 -0.77
CA ASP A 58 -6.67 6.00 -0.50
C ASP A 58 -7.28 5.89 0.92
N PRO A 59 -6.95 6.79 1.86
CA PRO A 59 -7.46 6.72 3.22
C PRO A 59 -8.97 6.95 3.31
N LYS A 60 -9.59 7.65 2.35
CA LYS A 60 -11.05 7.83 2.30
C LYS A 60 -11.73 6.52 1.88
N GLU A 61 -11.20 5.85 0.86
CA GLU A 61 -11.69 4.55 0.41
C GLU A 61 -11.51 3.49 1.51
N LEU A 62 -10.33 3.46 2.14
CA LEU A 62 -10.06 2.55 3.25
C LEU A 62 -11.04 2.73 4.40
N LYS A 63 -11.26 3.97 4.87
CA LYS A 63 -12.20 4.26 5.97
C LYS A 63 -13.62 3.82 5.63
N LYS A 64 -14.08 4.12 4.42
CA LYS A 64 -15.39 3.67 3.93
C LYS A 64 -15.53 2.15 3.96
N ASN A 65 -14.46 1.43 3.64
CA ASN A 65 -14.46 -0.02 3.55
C ASN A 65 -14.33 -0.74 4.89
N ILE A 66 -13.86 -0.08 5.96
CA ILE A 66 -13.66 -0.73 7.28
C ILE A 66 -14.69 -0.34 8.34
N GLY A 67 -15.54 0.67 8.09
CA GLY A 67 -16.51 1.18 9.07
C GLY A 67 -15.89 2.20 10.01
#